data_AF-A0A317DFV6-F1
#
_entry.id   AF-A0A317DFV6-F1
#
_cell.length_a   1.000
_cell.length_b   1.000
_cell.length_c   1.000
_cell.angle_alpha   90.00
_cell.angle_beta   90.00
_cell.angle_gamma   90.00
#
_symmetry.space_group_name_H-M   'P 1'
#
loop_
_entity.id
_entity.type
_entity.pdbx_description
1 polymer ?
#
loop_
_entity_poly.entity_id
_entity_poly.type
_entity_poly.pdbx_seq_one_letter_code
_entity_poly.pdbx_strand_id
1 'polypeptide(L)'
;MPGSSARPFPPIEVRGMSRPSDKPVPLVIVVPGIGGSVLESQSGRVLWGTGDGNGEALLRNPRRLDVDHPVRPVGLVSGRMLFPGFARIHGYRELLDRMGTIVGGPVDHGAPGSRRADARVVGFPYDFRRSMADSADELGHLIKTRLDLLGLSGRYDQLIIVAHSTGGLVVRHWLARQTSPVQAVMTLGTPHLGSVKALHHLVNGADWWTGALPELRDELRRWPSMYELLPQCPSIEDERSSERLHPADLPLDWLRPGARQAHAVHGETQRSMHKGLVTIGYRAFLGYGHSTLLCATWDGATLRAHKDPVPWLGKGWGSKGDGTVPAYSALPIDGESFVRRDYLPAGHTCLVVEREPLSAFAHLIRLAHCAEERHRAEEQHRAGRVPMIGLDLDDAYLAGEPVALRAELDPLGSRPAGMTLAYEVTGDTTYRRGSLAYGDGVWSAALTGLPPGRYDLTVRAEPADVYPELRTSDWFDVVGEVLDTSARYPER
;
A
#
# COMPACT_ATOMS: atom_id res chain seq x y z
N MET A 1 -52.34 -42.07 31.37
CA MET A 1 -51.20 -41.77 30.48
C MET A 1 -51.32 -40.31 30.03
N PRO A 2 -50.23 -39.54 30.08
CA PRO A 2 -50.27 -38.08 30.24
C PRO A 2 -50.06 -37.31 28.92
N GLY A 3 -50.52 -36.05 28.89
CA GLY A 3 -50.14 -35.05 27.89
C GLY A 3 -50.34 -33.66 28.51
N SER A 4 -49.42 -33.26 29.40
CA SER A 4 -48.29 -32.37 29.12
C SER A 4 -48.72 -30.94 28.78
N SER A 5 -48.52 -30.09 29.79
CA SER A 5 -48.64 -28.64 29.79
C SER A 5 -47.55 -27.97 28.95
N ALA A 6 -47.91 -26.94 28.20
CA ALA A 6 -46.98 -25.85 27.88
C ALA A 6 -47.66 -24.52 28.26
N ARG A 7 -47.17 -23.89 29.32
CA ARG A 7 -47.56 -22.53 29.72
C ARG A 7 -47.04 -21.55 28.67
N PRO A 8 -47.79 -20.49 28.31
CA PRO A 8 -47.24 -19.39 27.53
C PRO A 8 -46.16 -18.69 28.36
N PHE A 9 -45.01 -18.42 27.74
CA PHE A 9 -43.95 -17.61 28.34
C PHE A 9 -44.49 -16.23 28.74
N PRO A 10 -44.07 -15.67 29.89
CA PRO A 10 -44.48 -14.32 30.25
C PRO A 10 -43.87 -13.31 29.26
N PRO A 11 -44.54 -12.16 29.03
CA PRO A 11 -43.96 -11.08 28.25
C PRO A 11 -42.69 -10.58 28.96
N ILE A 12 -41.60 -10.47 28.20
CA ILE A 12 -40.36 -9.84 28.68
C ILE A 12 -40.68 -8.36 28.90
N GLU A 13 -40.77 -7.95 30.17
CA GLU A 13 -40.76 -6.54 30.54
C GLU A 13 -39.44 -5.93 30.05
N VAL A 14 -39.52 -5.01 29.07
CA VAL A 14 -38.41 -4.13 28.72
C VAL A 14 -38.30 -3.06 29.81
N ARG A 15 -37.71 -3.45 30.95
CA ARG A 15 -37.26 -2.51 31.98
C ARG A 15 -35.81 -2.14 31.70
N GLY A 16 -35.60 -0.88 31.36
CA GLY A 16 -34.28 -0.24 31.37
C GLY A 16 -33.51 -0.39 30.06
N MET A 17 -33.98 0.26 28.99
CA MET A 17 -33.04 0.76 27.97
C MET A 17 -32.12 1.77 28.66
N SER A 18 -30.97 1.31 29.13
CA SER A 18 -29.79 2.17 29.20
C SER A 18 -29.57 2.77 27.81
N ARG A 19 -29.23 4.07 27.79
CA ARG A 19 -28.92 4.86 26.60
C ARG A 19 -27.95 4.11 25.66
N PRO A 20 -27.93 4.42 24.33
CA PRO A 20 -26.86 3.95 23.46
C PRO A 20 -25.51 4.23 24.13
N SER A 21 -24.71 3.18 24.23
CA SER A 21 -23.61 2.97 25.18
C SER A 21 -22.67 4.16 25.41
N ASP A 22 -22.33 4.43 26.67
CA ASP A 22 -21.22 5.25 27.19
C ASP A 22 -19.80 4.76 26.76
N LYS A 23 -19.67 4.07 25.63
CA LYS A 23 -18.38 3.52 25.19
C LYS A 23 -17.67 4.50 24.25
N PRO A 24 -16.40 4.84 24.54
CA PRO A 24 -15.66 5.81 23.73
C PRO A 24 -15.43 5.25 22.32
N VAL A 25 -15.82 6.04 21.32
CA VAL A 25 -15.56 5.77 19.90
C VAL A 25 -14.10 6.15 19.62
N PRO A 26 -13.28 5.23 19.07
CA PRO A 26 -11.87 5.51 18.85
C PRO A 26 -11.65 6.61 17.81
N LEU A 27 -10.52 7.31 17.93
CA LEU A 27 -9.98 8.16 16.88
C LEU A 27 -9.23 7.28 15.89
N VAL A 28 -9.49 7.46 14.60
CA VAL A 28 -8.87 6.73 13.50
C VAL A 28 -8.08 7.71 12.65
N ILE A 29 -6.79 7.45 12.48
CA ILE A 29 -5.92 8.24 11.60
C ILE A 29 -5.53 7.40 10.38
N VAL A 30 -5.73 7.94 9.18
CA VAL A 30 -5.32 7.32 7.92
C VAL A 30 -4.09 8.04 7.38
N VAL A 31 -2.99 7.29 7.20
CA VAL A 31 -1.71 7.82 6.71
C VAL A 31 -1.42 7.26 5.31
N PRO A 32 -1.29 8.11 4.28
CA PRO A 32 -1.12 7.67 2.91
C PRO A 32 0.33 7.27 2.60
N GLY A 33 0.51 6.57 1.47
CA GLY A 33 1.82 6.32 0.85
C GLY A 33 2.38 7.53 0.09
N ILE A 34 3.56 7.35 -0.50
CA ILE A 34 4.25 8.36 -1.31
C ILE A 34 3.36 8.79 -2.48
N GLY A 35 3.24 10.10 -2.69
CA GLY A 35 2.30 10.67 -3.65
C GLY A 35 0.84 10.69 -3.18
N GLY A 36 0.49 10.13 -2.03
CA GLY A 36 -0.90 10.04 -1.59
C GLY A 36 -1.49 11.32 -0.97
N SER A 37 -0.67 12.36 -0.79
CA SER A 37 -1.10 13.70 -0.35
C SER A 37 -1.24 14.64 -1.54
N VAL A 38 -2.20 15.56 -1.52
CA VAL A 38 -2.26 16.72 -2.42
C VAL A 38 -1.28 17.77 -1.92
N LEU A 39 -0.36 18.24 -2.77
CA LEU A 39 0.61 19.27 -2.45
C LEU A 39 0.28 20.57 -3.19
N GLU A 40 0.16 21.66 -2.44
CA GLU A 40 -0.01 23.02 -2.95
C GLU A 40 1.23 23.87 -2.72
N SER A 41 1.48 24.80 -3.63
CA SER A 41 2.41 25.90 -3.38
C SER A 41 1.87 26.87 -2.33
N GLN A 42 2.73 27.75 -1.81
CA GLN A 42 2.32 28.82 -0.89
C GLN A 42 1.25 29.78 -1.48
N SER A 43 1.17 29.88 -2.81
CA SER A 43 0.15 30.69 -3.49
C SER A 43 -1.17 29.95 -3.72
N GLY A 44 -1.34 28.73 -3.20
CA GLY A 44 -2.56 27.92 -3.38
C GLY A 44 -2.66 27.19 -4.72
N ARG A 45 -1.62 27.23 -5.56
CA ARG A 45 -1.58 26.43 -6.79
C ARG A 45 -1.25 24.98 -6.46
N VAL A 46 -2.11 24.04 -6.87
CA VAL A 46 -1.85 22.59 -6.78
C VAL A 46 -0.64 22.23 -7.64
N LEU A 47 0.36 21.61 -7.01
CA LEU A 47 1.57 21.11 -7.64
C LEU A 47 1.49 19.60 -7.88
N TRP A 48 0.75 18.89 -7.02
CA TRP A 48 0.51 17.45 -7.12
C TRP A 48 -0.87 17.11 -6.54
N GLY A 49 -1.68 16.31 -7.26
CA GLY A 49 -2.98 15.85 -6.79
C GLY A 49 -3.97 15.55 -7.93
N THR A 50 -5.16 15.07 -7.58
CA THR A 50 -6.25 14.80 -8.54
C THR A 50 -6.76 16.08 -9.18
N GLY A 51 -6.54 16.25 -10.49
CA GLY A 51 -7.04 17.35 -11.30
C GLY A 51 -6.61 17.22 -12.76
N ASP A 52 -7.46 17.67 -13.68
CA ASP A 52 -7.19 17.60 -15.13
C ASP A 52 -5.90 18.36 -15.49
N GLY A 53 -5.00 17.72 -16.22
CA GLY A 53 -3.74 18.32 -16.68
C GLY A 53 -2.57 18.33 -15.68
N ASN A 54 -2.76 17.91 -14.43
CA ASN A 54 -1.66 17.90 -13.44
C ASN A 54 -0.52 16.92 -13.80
N GLY A 55 -0.86 15.74 -14.33
CA GLY A 55 0.12 14.77 -14.81
C GLY A 55 0.94 15.32 -15.97
N GLU A 56 0.27 15.89 -16.98
CA GLU A 56 0.94 16.51 -18.13
C GLU A 56 1.80 17.72 -17.74
N ALA A 57 1.32 18.54 -16.80
CA ALA A 57 2.06 19.70 -16.33
C ALA A 57 3.30 19.34 -15.51
N LEU A 58 3.27 18.19 -14.82
CA LEU A 58 4.44 17.64 -14.14
C LEU A 58 5.43 17.02 -15.13
N LEU A 59 4.96 16.34 -16.18
CA LEU A 59 5.83 15.85 -17.26
C LEU A 59 6.57 17.00 -17.96
N ARG A 60 5.89 18.12 -18.18
CA ARG A 60 6.49 19.32 -18.78
C ARG A 60 7.45 20.06 -17.84
N ASN A 61 7.34 19.87 -16.53
CA ASN A 61 8.19 20.54 -15.55
C ASN A 61 8.29 19.75 -14.22
N PRO A 62 9.16 18.73 -14.15
CA PRO A 62 9.36 17.93 -12.94
C PRO A 62 9.85 18.75 -11.73
N ARG A 63 10.59 19.86 -11.97
CA ARG A 63 11.09 20.78 -10.93
C ARG A 63 9.99 21.41 -10.08
N ARG A 64 8.72 21.31 -10.49
CA ARG A 64 7.57 21.67 -9.66
C ARG A 64 7.54 20.91 -8.33
N LEU A 65 8.18 19.75 -8.26
CA LEU A 65 8.31 18.96 -7.04
C LEU A 65 9.68 19.10 -6.36
N ASP A 66 10.48 20.11 -6.71
CA ASP A 66 11.74 20.39 -6.01
C ASP A 66 11.50 20.49 -4.50
N VAL A 67 12.20 19.63 -3.75
CA VAL A 67 12.07 19.51 -2.30
C VAL A 67 12.34 20.83 -1.59
N ASP A 68 13.19 21.70 -2.15
CA ASP A 68 13.55 23.00 -1.57
C ASP A 68 12.45 24.05 -1.77
N HIS A 69 11.51 23.80 -2.70
CA HIS A 69 10.31 24.61 -2.79
C HIS A 69 9.32 24.23 -1.69
N PRO A 70 8.93 25.18 -0.80
CA PRO A 70 8.02 24.91 0.28
C PRO A 70 6.62 24.64 -0.26
N VAL A 71 6.04 23.52 0.16
CA VAL A 71 4.67 23.11 -0.20
C VAL A 71 3.82 22.96 1.05
N ARG A 72 2.52 22.91 0.83
CA ARG A 72 1.51 22.67 1.86
C ARG A 72 0.75 21.40 1.49
N PRO A 73 0.80 20.36 2.34
CA PRO A 73 -0.12 19.23 2.22
C PRO A 73 -1.53 19.68 2.57
N VAL A 74 -2.48 19.51 1.64
CA VAL A 74 -3.85 20.08 1.75
C VAL A 74 -4.96 19.05 1.60
N GLY A 75 -4.64 17.77 1.81
CA GLY A 75 -5.62 16.68 1.79
C GLY A 75 -5.04 15.41 1.19
N LEU A 76 -5.77 14.31 1.30
CA LEU A 76 -5.39 13.07 0.62
C LEU A 76 -5.86 13.10 -0.85
N VAL A 77 -5.09 12.47 -1.73
CA VAL A 77 -5.49 12.23 -3.11
C VAL A 77 -6.81 11.45 -3.09
N SER A 78 -7.87 12.04 -3.64
CA SER A 78 -9.22 11.51 -3.45
C SER A 78 -9.64 10.42 -4.44
N GLY A 79 -9.00 10.35 -5.61
CA GLY A 79 -9.33 9.41 -6.67
C GLY A 79 -8.09 8.85 -7.36
N ARG A 80 -8.31 8.05 -8.40
CA ARG A 80 -7.22 7.38 -9.11
C ARG A 80 -6.31 8.41 -9.79
N MET A 81 -5.01 8.30 -9.58
CA MET A 81 -3.98 9.11 -10.23
C MET A 81 -2.90 8.18 -10.78
N LEU A 82 -2.55 8.36 -12.05
CA LEU A 82 -1.45 7.66 -12.71
C LEU A 82 -0.38 8.69 -13.07
N PHE A 83 0.83 8.42 -12.64
CA PHE A 83 2.03 9.06 -13.13
C PHE A 83 2.94 7.94 -13.69
N PRO A 84 2.96 7.76 -15.03
CA PRO A 84 3.59 6.58 -15.63
C PRO A 84 5.06 6.42 -15.20
N GLY A 85 5.47 5.17 -14.98
CA GLY A 85 6.82 4.81 -14.56
C GLY A 85 7.20 5.10 -13.11
N PHE A 86 6.41 5.89 -12.36
CA PHE A 86 6.76 6.29 -10.99
C PHE A 86 5.64 6.06 -9.95
N ALA A 87 4.38 6.42 -10.20
CA ALA A 87 3.32 6.25 -9.19
C ALA A 87 1.95 5.90 -9.76
N ARG A 88 1.34 4.83 -9.23
CA ARG A 88 -0.09 4.53 -9.32
C ARG A 88 -0.70 4.84 -7.95
N ILE A 89 -1.80 5.59 -7.90
CA ILE A 89 -2.51 5.89 -6.65
C ILE A 89 -3.99 5.62 -6.87
N HIS A 90 -4.61 4.79 -6.03
CA HIS A 90 -6.05 4.52 -6.13
C HIS A 90 -6.91 5.69 -5.60
N GLY A 91 -6.38 6.40 -4.60
CA GLY A 91 -7.09 7.44 -3.86
C GLY A 91 -7.69 6.93 -2.56
N TYR A 92 -7.86 7.83 -1.59
CA TYR A 92 -8.19 7.48 -0.20
C TYR A 92 -9.62 7.84 0.23
N ARG A 93 -10.41 8.50 -0.64
CA ARG A 93 -11.76 8.97 -0.28
C ARG A 93 -12.66 7.80 0.14
N GLU A 94 -12.72 6.77 -0.68
CA GLU A 94 -13.56 5.60 -0.41
C GLU A 94 -13.16 4.88 0.89
N LEU A 95 -11.86 4.73 1.14
CA LEU A 95 -11.35 4.14 2.38
C LEU A 95 -11.82 4.92 3.61
N LEU A 96 -11.63 6.26 3.58
CA LEU A 96 -12.05 7.15 4.67
C LEU A 96 -13.56 7.11 4.90
N ASP A 97 -14.36 7.16 3.84
CA ASP A 97 -15.83 7.17 3.93
C ASP A 97 -16.39 5.83 4.47
N ARG A 98 -15.83 4.70 3.99
CA ARG A 98 -16.18 3.37 4.51
C ARG A 98 -15.79 3.22 5.98
N MET A 99 -14.61 3.73 6.38
CA MET A 99 -14.22 3.74 7.79
C MET A 99 -15.12 4.62 8.64
N GLY A 100 -15.52 5.81 8.15
CA GLY A 100 -16.47 6.69 8.83
C GLY A 100 -17.82 6.01 9.06
N THR A 101 -18.29 5.25 8.07
CA THR A 101 -19.51 4.45 8.16
C THR A 101 -19.40 3.35 9.22
N ILE A 102 -18.28 2.62 9.26
CA ILE A 102 -18.02 1.56 10.24
C ILE A 102 -17.91 2.13 11.67
N VAL A 103 -17.23 3.26 11.82
CA VAL A 103 -17.06 3.96 13.09
C VAL A 103 -18.36 4.60 13.56
N GLY A 104 -19.24 4.98 12.62
CA GLY A 104 -20.46 5.74 12.90
C GLY A 104 -20.18 7.20 13.29
N GLY A 105 -19.13 7.81 12.72
CA GLY A 105 -18.68 9.16 13.10
C GLY A 105 -18.28 10.03 11.92
N PRO A 106 -18.14 11.36 12.12
CA PRO A 106 -17.77 12.28 11.05
C PRO A 106 -16.35 12.00 10.52
N VAL A 107 -16.15 12.26 9.24
CA VAL A 107 -14.88 12.08 8.52
C VAL A 107 -14.28 13.44 8.21
N ASP A 108 -12.97 13.57 8.42
CA ASP A 108 -12.15 14.66 7.92
C ASP A 108 -11.12 14.08 6.94
N HIS A 109 -11.26 14.39 5.65
CA HIS A 109 -10.36 13.90 4.59
C HIS A 109 -8.98 14.57 4.59
N GLY A 110 -8.68 15.40 5.60
CA GLY A 110 -7.44 16.16 5.72
C GLY A 110 -7.41 17.43 4.88
N ALA A 111 -8.48 17.71 4.14
CA ALA A 111 -8.59 18.89 3.29
C ALA A 111 -9.18 20.08 4.05
N PRO A 112 -8.78 21.35 3.75
CA PRO A 112 -9.33 22.52 4.40
C PRO A 112 -10.87 22.55 4.46
N GLY A 113 -11.55 22.11 3.39
CA GLY A 113 -13.01 22.05 3.31
C GLY A 113 -13.68 20.89 4.05
N SER A 114 -12.93 19.86 4.45
CA SER A 114 -13.44 18.71 5.23
C SER A 114 -13.14 18.82 6.73
N ARG A 115 -12.50 19.91 7.18
CA ARG A 115 -12.02 20.04 8.55
C ARG A 115 -13.16 20.04 9.55
N ARG A 116 -13.13 19.06 10.45
CA ARG A 116 -14.14 18.88 11.49
C ARG A 116 -13.49 18.57 12.82
N ALA A 117 -13.76 19.37 13.84
CA ALA A 117 -13.20 19.16 15.18
C ALA A 117 -13.73 17.87 15.83
N ASP A 118 -14.95 17.46 15.49
CA ASP A 118 -15.64 16.26 15.97
C ASP A 118 -15.35 15.00 15.13
N ALA A 119 -14.46 15.07 14.13
CA ALA A 119 -14.16 13.94 13.26
C ALA A 119 -13.52 12.76 14.02
N ARG A 120 -14.03 11.57 13.75
CA ARG A 120 -13.52 10.30 14.29
C ARG A 120 -12.59 9.58 13.33
N VAL A 121 -12.68 9.88 12.03
CA VAL A 121 -11.77 9.38 11.00
C VAL A 121 -11.09 10.59 10.35
N VAL A 122 -9.76 10.63 10.40
CA VAL A 122 -8.97 11.79 9.94
C VAL A 122 -7.87 11.33 9.00
N GLY A 123 -7.85 11.87 7.78
CA GLY A 123 -6.72 11.74 6.86
C GLY A 123 -5.55 12.63 7.27
N PHE A 124 -4.33 12.10 7.23
CA PHE A 124 -3.10 12.84 7.51
C PHE A 124 -2.30 13.10 6.23
N PRO A 125 -2.53 14.23 5.54
CA PRO A 125 -1.67 14.65 4.44
C PRO A 125 -0.32 15.15 4.99
N TYR A 126 0.77 14.73 4.36
CA TYR A 126 2.15 15.16 4.66
C TYR A 126 2.93 15.41 3.37
N ASP A 127 4.06 16.13 3.46
CA ASP A 127 4.98 16.31 2.34
C ASP A 127 5.80 15.04 2.14
N PHE A 128 5.34 14.16 1.25
CA PHE A 128 5.94 12.86 0.98
C PHE A 128 7.34 12.94 0.35
N ARG A 129 7.85 14.12 0.03
CA ARG A 129 9.20 14.35 -0.49
C ARG A 129 10.23 14.45 0.63
N ARG A 130 9.79 14.81 1.85
CA ARG A 130 10.63 15.04 3.04
C ARG A 130 10.87 13.74 3.82
N SER A 131 11.71 13.81 4.84
CA SER A 131 12.00 12.68 5.73
C SER A 131 10.71 12.18 6.39
N MET A 132 10.58 10.86 6.49
CA MET A 132 9.46 10.18 7.14
C MET A 132 9.53 10.35 8.66
N ALA A 133 10.73 10.57 9.21
CA ALA A 133 10.92 10.92 10.61
C ALA A 133 10.39 12.34 10.91
N ASP A 134 10.59 13.29 10.00
CA ASP A 134 10.04 14.66 10.12
C ASP A 134 8.50 14.62 10.01
N SER A 135 7.99 13.86 9.03
CA SER A 135 6.54 13.63 8.86
C SER A 135 5.92 12.94 10.09
N ALA A 136 6.70 12.16 10.84
CA ALA A 136 6.26 11.52 12.07
C ALA A 136 6.08 12.52 13.23
N ASP A 137 6.84 13.62 13.25
CA ASP A 137 6.61 14.72 14.20
C ASP A 137 5.29 15.42 13.91
N GLU A 138 5.03 15.72 12.63
CA GLU A 138 3.76 16.30 12.18
C GLU A 138 2.56 15.39 12.52
N LEU A 139 2.72 14.08 12.32
CA LEU A 139 1.72 13.08 12.71
C LEU A 139 1.43 13.14 14.22
N GLY A 140 2.47 13.19 15.05
CA GLY A 140 2.32 13.29 16.49
C GLY A 140 1.58 14.55 16.93
N HIS A 141 1.89 15.70 16.32
CA HIS A 141 1.16 16.96 16.56
C HIS A 141 -0.31 16.86 16.16
N LEU A 142 -0.62 16.26 15.00
CA LEU A 142 -2.00 16.04 14.57
C LEU A 142 -2.75 15.17 15.57
N ILE A 143 -2.19 14.00 15.92
CA ILE A 143 -2.81 13.04 16.85
C ILE A 143 -3.13 13.72 18.18
N LYS A 144 -2.15 14.41 18.77
CA LYS A 144 -2.34 15.11 20.04
C LYS A 144 -3.48 16.13 19.94
N THR A 145 -3.45 16.96 18.89
CA THR A 145 -4.49 17.98 18.66
C THR A 145 -5.87 17.36 18.52
N ARG A 146 -6.00 16.24 17.79
CA ARG A 146 -7.30 15.56 17.58
C ARG A 146 -7.80 14.90 18.85
N LEU A 147 -6.93 14.26 19.62
CA LEU A 147 -7.30 13.71 20.92
C LEU A 147 -7.78 14.82 21.86
N ASP A 148 -7.09 15.97 21.90
CA ASP A 148 -7.49 17.12 22.72
C ASP A 148 -8.87 17.67 22.30
N LEU A 149 -9.11 17.85 21.00
CA LEU A 149 -10.40 18.30 20.47
C LEU A 149 -11.56 17.35 20.78
N LEU A 150 -11.28 16.05 20.88
CA LEU A 150 -12.27 15.02 21.22
C LEU A 150 -12.45 14.82 22.73
N GLY A 151 -11.74 15.57 23.58
CA GLY A 151 -11.74 15.37 25.04
C GLY A 151 -11.06 14.05 25.47
N LEU A 152 -10.16 13.54 24.63
CA LEU A 152 -9.43 12.28 24.78
C LEU A 152 -7.92 12.52 25.01
N SER A 153 -7.53 13.67 25.56
CA SER A 153 -6.13 14.01 25.84
C SER A 153 -5.37 12.87 26.53
N GLY A 154 -4.28 12.42 25.92
CA GLY A 154 -3.45 11.32 26.44
C GLY A 154 -4.04 9.91 26.30
N ARG A 155 -5.28 9.76 25.79
CA ARG A 155 -5.95 8.46 25.59
C ARG A 155 -5.54 7.79 24.28
N TYR A 156 -4.26 7.49 24.13
CA TYR A 156 -3.74 6.75 22.97
C TYR A 156 -4.28 5.32 22.88
N ASP A 157 -4.81 4.77 23.98
CA ASP A 157 -5.58 3.51 24.01
C ASP A 157 -6.90 3.58 23.22
N GLN A 158 -7.29 4.77 22.75
CA GLN A 158 -8.43 5.03 21.88
C GLN A 158 -8.01 5.43 20.46
N LEU A 159 -6.74 5.22 20.08
CA LEU A 159 -6.19 5.57 18.78
C LEU A 159 -5.98 4.31 17.92
N ILE A 160 -6.58 4.32 16.73
CA ILE A 160 -6.32 3.34 15.67
C ILE A 160 -5.63 4.06 14.52
N ILE A 161 -4.55 3.49 13.99
CA ILE A 161 -3.85 4.03 12.83
C ILE A 161 -3.94 3.03 11.68
N VAL A 162 -4.34 3.51 10.51
CA VAL A 162 -4.29 2.74 9.25
C VAL A 162 -3.33 3.43 8.30
N ALA A 163 -2.26 2.73 7.95
CA ALA A 163 -1.16 3.31 7.20
C ALA A 163 -0.88 2.51 5.93
N HIS A 164 -0.78 3.19 4.80
CA HIS A 164 -0.52 2.56 3.50
C HIS A 164 0.90 2.87 3.03
N SER A 165 1.60 1.86 2.52
CA SER A 165 2.93 2.01 1.90
C SER A 165 3.90 2.79 2.80
N THR A 166 4.58 3.84 2.29
CA THR A 166 5.48 4.69 3.09
C THR A 166 4.83 5.32 4.32
N GLY A 167 3.50 5.49 4.33
CA GLY A 167 2.78 5.97 5.50
C GLY A 167 3.00 5.08 6.73
N GLY A 168 3.22 3.77 6.54
CA GLY A 168 3.56 2.88 7.65
C GLY A 168 4.97 3.11 8.20
N LEU A 169 5.90 3.64 7.39
CA LEU A 169 7.22 4.06 7.88
C LEU A 169 7.13 5.34 8.71
N VAL A 170 6.32 6.31 8.29
CA VAL A 170 5.99 7.50 9.11
C VAL A 170 5.43 7.08 10.47
N VAL A 171 4.47 6.16 10.47
CA VAL A 171 3.88 5.61 11.71
C VAL A 171 4.93 4.86 12.52
N ARG A 172 5.82 4.09 11.89
CA ARG A 172 6.92 3.38 12.57
C ARG A 172 7.87 4.35 13.27
N HIS A 173 8.26 5.45 12.64
CA HIS A 173 9.10 6.50 13.26
C HIS A 173 8.39 7.20 14.42
N TRP A 174 7.07 7.41 14.32
CA TRP A 174 6.29 7.97 15.41
C TRP A 174 6.18 6.99 16.60
N LEU A 175 5.85 5.72 16.33
CA LEU A 175 5.74 4.67 17.35
C LEU A 175 7.04 4.46 18.12
N ALA A 176 8.19 4.57 17.45
CA ALA A 176 9.51 4.41 18.08
C ALA A 176 9.80 5.42 19.20
N ARG A 177 9.04 6.51 19.24
CA ARG A 177 9.17 7.58 20.24
C ARG A 177 8.00 7.62 21.21
N GLN A 178 7.05 6.71 21.06
CA GLN A 178 5.82 6.68 21.83
C GLN A 178 5.97 5.82 23.09
N THR A 179 5.50 6.35 24.21
CA THR A 179 5.55 5.67 25.51
C THR A 179 4.19 5.13 25.96
N SER A 180 3.09 5.68 25.44
CA SER A 180 1.73 5.28 25.79
C SER A 180 1.19 4.25 24.80
N PRO A 181 0.44 3.23 25.27
CA PRO A 181 -0.09 2.22 24.40
C PRO A 181 -1.06 2.79 23.37
N VAL A 182 -0.94 2.32 22.13
CA VAL A 182 -1.87 2.63 21.04
C VAL A 182 -2.82 1.44 20.86
N GLN A 183 -4.09 1.70 20.59
CA GLN A 183 -5.10 0.65 20.48
C GLN A 183 -4.76 -0.33 19.36
N ALA A 184 -4.55 0.17 18.14
CA ALA A 184 -4.18 -0.67 17.02
C ALA A 184 -3.44 0.08 15.92
N VAL A 185 -2.60 -0.65 15.20
CA VAL A 185 -1.93 -0.20 13.99
C VAL A 185 -2.17 -1.23 12.90
N MET A 186 -2.64 -0.77 11.75
CA MET A 186 -2.84 -1.56 10.55
C MET A 186 -1.95 -1.01 9.45
N THR A 187 -1.02 -1.80 8.93
CA THR A 187 -0.20 -1.43 7.77
C THR A 187 -0.67 -2.15 6.52
N LEU A 188 -0.71 -1.44 5.40
CA LEU A 188 -1.12 -1.95 4.09
C LEU A 188 0.09 -1.85 3.16
N GLY A 189 0.77 -2.96 2.88
CA GLY A 189 1.91 -3.00 1.94
C GLY A 189 3.10 -2.13 2.34
N THR A 190 3.33 -1.88 3.63
CA THR A 190 4.40 -0.98 4.09
C THR A 190 5.79 -1.58 3.86
N PRO A 191 6.71 -0.93 3.13
CA PRO A 191 8.06 -1.45 2.89
C PRO A 191 8.97 -1.26 4.12
N HIS A 192 8.76 -2.02 5.18
CA HIS A 192 9.52 -1.91 6.44
C HIS A 192 11.03 -2.14 6.26
N LEU A 193 11.43 -2.97 5.28
CA LEU A 193 12.82 -3.22 4.91
C LEU A 193 13.21 -2.55 3.58
N GLY A 194 12.40 -1.61 3.09
CA GLY A 194 12.61 -0.92 1.82
C GLY A 194 12.15 -1.71 0.59
N SER A 195 12.38 -1.15 -0.59
CA SER A 195 12.04 -1.76 -1.88
C SER A 195 13.17 -1.56 -2.89
N VAL A 196 13.52 -2.62 -3.61
CA VAL A 196 14.48 -2.55 -4.72
C VAL A 196 13.99 -1.63 -5.84
N LYS A 197 12.67 -1.44 -5.98
CA LYS A 197 12.09 -0.49 -6.93
C LYS A 197 12.55 0.95 -6.65
N ALA A 198 12.71 1.34 -5.38
CA ALA A 198 13.23 2.66 -5.03
C ALA A 198 14.70 2.84 -5.46
N LEU A 199 15.52 1.80 -5.26
CA LEU A 199 16.91 1.78 -5.75
C LEU A 199 16.96 1.90 -7.27
N HIS A 200 16.13 1.14 -7.98
CA HIS A 200 15.98 1.23 -9.44
C HIS A 200 15.62 2.65 -9.88
N HIS A 201 14.63 3.29 -9.23
CA HIS A 201 14.24 4.66 -9.56
C HIS A 201 15.34 5.69 -9.34
N LEU A 202 16.16 5.56 -8.29
CA LEU A 202 17.27 6.47 -8.03
C LEU A 202 18.42 6.29 -9.03
N VAL A 203 18.75 5.04 -9.39
CA VAL A 203 19.90 4.73 -10.25
C VAL A 203 19.54 4.83 -11.73
N ASN A 204 18.50 4.12 -12.15
CA ASN A 204 18.09 3.96 -13.55
C ASN A 204 17.02 4.97 -13.97
N GLY A 205 16.24 5.50 -13.01
CA GLY A 205 15.09 6.36 -13.28
C GLY A 205 13.76 5.62 -13.22
N ALA A 206 12.68 6.37 -13.41
CA ALA A 206 11.35 5.80 -13.60
C ALA A 206 11.26 5.14 -14.99
N ASP A 207 10.73 3.92 -15.06
CA ASP A 207 10.55 3.21 -16.33
C ASP A 207 9.45 3.90 -17.14
N TRP A 208 9.87 4.76 -18.07
CA TRP A 208 8.97 5.53 -18.90
C TRP A 208 9.03 4.99 -20.34
N TRP A 209 7.85 4.86 -20.97
CA TRP A 209 7.68 4.23 -22.29
C TRP A 209 8.49 4.86 -23.43
N THR A 210 9.00 6.09 -23.27
CA THR A 210 9.94 6.75 -24.21
C THR A 210 11.37 6.90 -23.67
N GLY A 211 11.74 6.17 -22.60
CA GLY A 211 13.01 6.28 -21.88
C GLY A 211 12.92 7.14 -20.61
N ALA A 212 13.87 6.97 -19.68
CA ALA A 212 13.87 7.64 -18.38
C ALA A 212 13.77 9.17 -18.51
N LEU A 213 12.92 9.82 -17.71
CA LEU A 213 12.85 11.28 -17.55
C LEU A 213 13.99 11.74 -16.63
N PRO A 214 15.11 12.28 -17.16
CA PRO A 214 16.29 12.55 -16.35
C PRO A 214 16.02 13.60 -15.27
N GLU A 215 15.21 14.61 -15.57
CA GLU A 215 14.86 15.68 -14.62
C GLU A 215 14.03 15.14 -13.46
N LEU A 216 13.11 14.20 -13.71
CA LEU A 216 12.36 13.57 -12.63
C LEU A 216 13.27 12.74 -11.74
N ARG A 217 14.18 11.95 -12.34
CA ARG A 217 15.17 11.19 -11.58
C ARG A 217 16.03 12.11 -10.71
N ASP A 218 16.43 13.25 -11.23
CA ASP A 218 17.23 14.22 -10.49
C ASP A 218 16.44 14.84 -9.32
N GLU A 219 15.13 15.07 -9.47
CA GLU A 219 14.28 15.46 -8.34
C GLU A 219 14.14 14.33 -7.30
N LEU A 220 13.91 13.08 -7.73
CA LEU A 220 13.80 11.94 -6.81
C LEU A 220 15.10 11.74 -6.00
N ARG A 221 16.25 11.98 -6.61
CA ARG A 221 17.56 11.96 -5.93
C ARG A 221 17.73 13.04 -4.87
N ARG A 222 16.87 14.06 -4.86
CA ARG A 222 16.87 15.10 -3.84
C ARG A 222 15.89 14.84 -2.70
N TRP A 223 14.96 13.88 -2.85
CA TRP A 223 13.94 13.60 -1.84
C TRP A 223 14.51 12.66 -0.76
N PRO A 224 14.61 13.09 0.51
CA PRO A 224 15.02 12.18 1.60
C PRO A 224 14.18 10.91 1.67
N SER A 225 12.87 11.01 1.40
CA SER A 225 11.96 9.85 1.45
C SER A 225 12.32 8.73 0.47
N MET A 226 12.93 9.05 -0.68
CA MET A 226 13.39 8.03 -1.63
C MET A 226 14.57 7.21 -1.10
N TYR A 227 15.45 7.83 -0.31
CA TYR A 227 16.55 7.11 0.34
C TYR A 227 16.05 6.25 1.51
N GLU A 228 15.03 6.72 2.23
CA GLU A 228 14.36 5.96 3.30
C GLU A 228 13.51 4.79 2.77
N LEU A 229 13.29 4.72 1.45
CA LEU A 229 12.71 3.56 0.79
C LEU A 229 13.75 2.52 0.35
N LEU A 230 15.05 2.81 0.46
CA LEU A 230 16.09 1.89 0.01
C LEU A 230 16.08 0.59 0.82
N PRO A 231 16.44 -0.54 0.19
CA PRO A 231 16.60 -1.81 0.90
C PRO A 231 17.51 -1.69 2.12
N GLN A 232 17.05 -2.19 3.26
CA GLN A 232 17.81 -2.21 4.52
C GLN A 232 18.68 -3.47 4.67
N CYS A 233 18.64 -4.37 3.69
CA CYS A 233 19.41 -5.62 3.64
C CYS A 233 20.38 -5.65 2.44
N PRO A 234 21.38 -6.57 2.44
CA PRO A 234 22.29 -6.79 1.32
C PRO A 234 21.57 -7.37 0.09
N SER A 235 20.88 -6.50 -0.64
CA SER A 235 19.99 -6.84 -1.75
C SER A 235 20.66 -6.69 -3.13
N ILE A 236 21.90 -6.22 -3.18
CA ILE A 236 22.65 -6.01 -4.41
C ILE A 236 23.77 -7.04 -4.49
N GLU A 237 23.94 -7.69 -5.62
CA GLU A 237 25.05 -8.61 -5.89
C GLU A 237 26.09 -7.91 -6.78
N ASP A 238 27.33 -7.76 -6.29
CA ASP A 238 28.43 -7.24 -7.11
C ASP A 238 28.99 -8.38 -7.96
N GLU A 239 28.75 -8.34 -9.27
CA GLU A 239 29.17 -9.40 -10.21
C GLU A 239 30.70 -9.56 -10.26
N ARG A 240 31.47 -8.54 -9.84
CA ARG A 240 32.93 -8.54 -9.88
C ARG A 240 33.55 -9.26 -8.68
N SER A 241 32.91 -9.18 -7.52
CA SER A 241 33.39 -9.80 -6.27
C SER A 241 32.53 -10.97 -5.79
N SER A 242 31.33 -11.14 -6.35
CA SER A 242 30.27 -12.02 -5.84
C SER A 242 29.83 -11.71 -4.40
N GLU A 243 30.18 -10.51 -3.89
CA GLU A 243 29.74 -10.04 -2.59
C GLU A 243 28.35 -9.43 -2.68
N ARG A 244 27.60 -9.48 -1.57
CA ARG A 244 26.33 -8.78 -1.45
C ARG A 244 26.53 -7.43 -0.77
N LEU A 245 26.03 -6.38 -1.40
CA LEU A 245 26.15 -5.00 -0.94
C LEU A 245 24.80 -4.48 -0.44
N HIS A 246 24.85 -3.64 0.59
CA HIS A 246 23.75 -2.73 0.88
C HIS A 246 23.76 -1.56 -0.13
N PRO A 247 22.63 -0.90 -0.37
CA PRO A 247 22.60 0.36 -1.12
C PRO A 247 23.58 1.43 -0.58
N ALA A 248 23.82 1.42 0.74
CA ALA A 248 24.77 2.31 1.42
C ALA A 248 26.26 2.03 1.10
N ASP A 249 26.56 0.84 0.58
CA ASP A 249 27.91 0.37 0.25
C ASP A 249 28.16 0.31 -1.26
N LEU A 250 27.14 0.53 -2.08
CA LEU A 250 27.27 0.60 -3.53
C LEU A 250 28.27 1.72 -3.92
N PRO A 251 29.22 1.49 -4.84
CA PRO A 251 30.27 2.45 -5.17
C PRO A 251 29.78 3.60 -6.08
N LEU A 252 28.68 4.23 -5.69
CA LEU A 252 28.10 5.42 -6.31
C LEU A 252 28.20 6.60 -5.34
N ASP A 253 29.15 7.51 -5.59
CA ASP A 253 29.46 8.64 -4.69
C ASP A 253 28.26 9.52 -4.36
N TRP A 254 27.36 9.73 -5.32
CA TRP A 254 26.15 10.52 -5.13
C TRP A 254 25.10 9.82 -4.26
N LEU A 255 25.06 8.48 -4.25
CA LEU A 255 24.05 7.69 -3.52
C LEU A 255 24.44 7.49 -2.06
N ARG A 256 25.72 7.19 -1.80
CA ARG A 256 26.21 6.74 -0.48
C ARG A 256 25.83 7.66 0.68
N PRO A 257 25.96 9.00 0.61
CA PRO A 257 25.64 9.87 1.74
C PRO A 257 24.18 9.74 2.18
N GLY A 258 23.24 9.86 1.23
CA GLY A 258 21.80 9.75 1.51
C GLY A 258 21.41 8.34 1.95
N ALA A 259 21.96 7.30 1.31
CA ALA A 259 21.67 5.91 1.67
C ALA A 259 22.17 5.55 3.08
N ARG A 260 23.36 6.04 3.48
CA ARG A 260 23.90 5.86 4.84
C ARG A 260 23.08 6.60 5.88
N GLN A 261 22.67 7.82 5.59
CA GLN A 261 21.80 8.59 6.48
C GLN A 261 20.47 7.89 6.71
N ALA A 262 19.79 7.46 5.62
CA ALA A 262 18.54 6.72 5.72
C ALA A 262 18.70 5.41 6.50
N HIS A 263 19.77 4.65 6.24
CA HIS A 263 20.07 3.42 6.99
C HIS A 263 20.28 3.68 8.49
N ALA A 264 20.98 4.77 8.84
CA ALA A 264 21.18 5.16 10.23
C ALA A 264 19.85 5.50 10.93
N VAL A 265 18.96 6.25 10.26
CA VAL A 265 17.62 6.63 10.76
C VAL A 265 16.74 5.39 10.98
N HIS A 266 16.74 4.44 10.04
CA HIS A 266 16.03 3.15 10.23
C HIS A 266 16.62 2.34 11.38
N GLY A 267 17.94 2.27 11.49
CA GLY A 267 18.61 1.55 12.56
C GLY A 267 18.31 2.14 13.94
N GLU A 268 18.24 3.47 14.07
CA GLU A 268 17.83 4.14 15.31
C GLU A 268 16.39 3.81 15.66
N THR A 269 15.49 3.91 14.69
CA THR A 269 14.06 3.60 14.85
C THR A 269 13.85 2.16 15.31
N GLN A 270 14.53 1.20 14.68
CA GLN A 270 14.53 -0.21 15.05
C GLN A 270 15.00 -0.41 16.51
N ARG A 271 16.14 0.17 16.88
CA ARG A 271 16.68 0.06 18.25
C ARG A 271 15.72 0.63 19.30
N SER A 272 14.94 1.65 18.96
CA SER A 272 13.94 2.23 19.86
C SER A 272 12.67 1.39 19.93
N MET A 273 12.18 0.87 18.81
CA MET A 273 11.01 -0.03 18.76
C MET A 273 11.21 -1.31 19.57
N HIS A 274 12.40 -1.92 19.51
CA HIS A 274 12.74 -3.10 20.30
C HIS A 274 12.68 -2.87 21.82
N LYS A 275 12.71 -1.63 22.30
CA LYS A 275 12.69 -1.29 23.74
C LYS A 275 11.29 -1.15 24.33
N GLY A 276 10.24 -1.20 23.51
CA GLY A 276 8.90 -0.99 24.03
C GLY A 276 7.86 -0.94 22.93
N LEU A 277 7.55 -2.07 22.31
CA LEU A 277 6.46 -2.10 21.36
C LEU A 277 5.12 -2.08 22.12
N VAL A 278 4.54 -0.88 22.22
CA VAL A 278 3.42 -0.54 23.10
C VAL A 278 2.04 -0.69 22.43
N THR A 279 1.92 -1.40 21.31
CA THR A 279 0.61 -1.51 20.61
C THR A 279 -0.20 -2.71 21.10
N ILE A 280 -1.48 -2.51 21.42
CA ILE A 280 -2.38 -3.59 21.83
C ILE A 280 -2.71 -4.53 20.65
N GLY A 281 -2.73 -4.02 19.41
CA GLY A 281 -2.88 -4.84 18.21
C GLY A 281 -2.14 -4.29 16.99
N TYR A 282 -1.15 -5.02 16.49
CA TYR A 282 -0.47 -4.68 15.23
C TYR A 282 -0.85 -5.70 14.15
N ARG A 283 -1.43 -5.23 13.04
CA ARG A 283 -1.75 -6.05 11.87
C ARG A 283 -1.05 -5.54 10.63
N ALA A 284 -0.31 -6.39 9.95
CA ALA A 284 0.29 -6.12 8.66
C ALA A 284 -0.47 -6.86 7.56
N PHE A 285 -0.97 -6.12 6.58
CA PHE A 285 -1.58 -6.64 5.37
C PHE A 285 -0.55 -6.60 4.24
N LEU A 286 -0.17 -7.77 3.77
CA LEU A 286 0.83 -7.95 2.74
C LEU A 286 0.13 -8.27 1.43
N GLY A 287 0.30 -7.45 0.39
CA GLY A 287 -0.05 -7.91 -0.95
C GLY A 287 0.90 -9.05 -1.35
N TYR A 288 0.33 -10.12 -1.91
CA TYR A 288 1.06 -11.33 -2.23
C TYR A 288 0.59 -11.90 -3.58
N GLY A 289 1.48 -12.64 -4.24
CA GLY A 289 1.21 -13.28 -5.52
C GLY A 289 1.69 -12.49 -6.74
N HIS A 290 2.11 -11.22 -6.58
CA HIS A 290 2.56 -10.38 -7.68
C HIS A 290 4.09 -10.42 -7.84
N SER A 291 4.53 -10.50 -9.08
CA SER A 291 5.93 -10.39 -9.49
C SER A 291 6.52 -9.05 -9.03
N THR A 292 7.53 -9.09 -8.16
CA THR A 292 8.07 -7.90 -7.49
C THR A 292 9.59 -7.85 -7.59
N LEU A 293 10.21 -6.67 -7.70
CA LEU A 293 11.68 -6.53 -7.69
C LEU A 293 12.24 -6.89 -6.31
N LEU A 294 13.18 -7.83 -6.25
CA LEU A 294 13.69 -8.41 -4.98
C LEU A 294 15.17 -8.15 -4.75
N CYS A 295 15.94 -8.08 -5.83
CA CYS A 295 17.38 -7.89 -5.82
C CYS A 295 17.85 -7.09 -7.03
N ALA A 296 19.10 -6.67 -6.99
CA ALA A 296 19.78 -6.07 -8.12
C ALA A 296 21.17 -6.69 -8.31
N THR A 297 21.69 -6.68 -9.54
CA THR A 297 23.11 -6.92 -9.81
C THR A 297 23.82 -5.62 -10.16
N TRP A 298 25.11 -5.56 -9.84
CA TRP A 298 26.00 -4.45 -10.14
C TRP A 298 27.26 -4.97 -10.82
N ASP A 299 27.54 -4.52 -12.05
CA ASP A 299 28.70 -4.97 -12.83
C ASP A 299 29.92 -4.03 -12.73
N GLY A 300 29.83 -3.00 -11.88
CA GLY A 300 30.82 -1.92 -11.79
C GLY A 300 30.46 -0.65 -12.55
N ALA A 301 29.47 -0.70 -13.43
CA ALA A 301 28.99 0.46 -14.19
C ALA A 301 27.46 0.59 -14.19
N THR A 302 26.74 -0.52 -14.25
CA THR A 302 25.28 -0.56 -14.38
C THR A 302 24.64 -1.38 -13.27
N LEU A 303 23.47 -0.90 -12.81
CA LEU A 303 22.64 -1.60 -11.84
C LEU A 303 21.44 -2.21 -12.57
N ARG A 304 21.27 -3.53 -12.47
CA ARG A 304 20.13 -4.25 -13.05
C ARG A 304 19.25 -4.78 -11.92
N ALA A 305 18.06 -4.22 -11.75
CA ALA A 305 17.07 -4.73 -10.81
C ALA A 305 16.32 -5.91 -11.42
N HIS A 306 16.10 -6.97 -10.65
CA HIS A 306 15.42 -8.17 -11.12
C HIS A 306 14.54 -8.81 -10.04
N LYS A 307 13.68 -9.73 -10.51
CA LYS A 307 12.59 -10.35 -9.72
C LYS A 307 12.95 -11.74 -9.22
N ASP A 308 14.20 -12.17 -9.43
CA ASP A 308 14.62 -13.54 -9.09
C ASP A 308 14.66 -13.73 -7.57
N PRO A 309 14.32 -14.94 -7.10
CA PRO A 309 14.34 -15.25 -5.68
C PRO A 309 15.74 -15.05 -5.09
N VAL A 310 15.82 -14.29 -4.01
CA VAL A 310 17.04 -14.07 -3.23
C VAL A 310 17.45 -15.37 -2.49
N PRO A 311 18.69 -15.89 -2.66
CA PRO A 311 19.09 -17.19 -2.10
C PRO A 311 19.01 -17.29 -0.58
N TRP A 312 19.18 -16.18 0.15
CA TRP A 312 19.10 -16.12 1.61
C TRP A 312 17.65 -16.05 2.12
N LEU A 313 16.71 -15.68 1.25
CA LEU A 313 15.30 -15.66 1.57
C LEU A 313 14.82 -17.10 1.51
N GLY A 314 14.73 -17.76 2.66
CA GLY A 314 14.35 -19.16 2.76
C GLY A 314 13.09 -19.47 1.93
N LYS A 315 12.92 -20.74 1.51
CA LYS A 315 11.90 -21.21 0.55
C LYS A 315 10.44 -20.77 0.82
N GLY A 316 10.12 -20.28 2.02
CA GLY A 316 8.78 -19.87 2.44
C GLY A 316 8.32 -18.47 1.98
N TRP A 317 9.24 -17.55 1.63
CA TRP A 317 8.88 -16.17 1.24
C TRP A 317 8.60 -16.00 -0.26
N GLY A 318 9.21 -16.84 -1.11
CA GLY A 318 9.01 -16.84 -2.56
C GLY A 318 9.45 -15.54 -3.25
N SER A 319 9.44 -15.54 -4.59
CA SER A 319 9.80 -14.37 -5.41
C SER A 319 8.66 -13.33 -5.53
N LYS A 320 7.82 -13.22 -4.50
CA LYS A 320 6.50 -12.58 -4.61
C LYS A 320 6.35 -11.38 -3.66
N GLY A 321 5.41 -10.52 -4.01
CA GLY A 321 5.02 -9.34 -3.24
C GLY A 321 3.73 -8.77 -3.83
N ASP A 322 3.61 -7.45 -3.78
CA ASP A 322 2.46 -6.70 -4.27
C ASP A 322 2.74 -5.92 -5.57
N GLY A 323 3.83 -6.25 -6.26
CA GLY A 323 4.29 -5.58 -7.47
C GLY A 323 5.20 -4.38 -7.21
N THR A 324 5.28 -3.91 -5.96
CA THR A 324 6.17 -2.80 -5.54
C THR A 324 7.02 -3.17 -4.34
N VAL A 325 6.42 -3.79 -3.32
CA VAL A 325 7.03 -4.16 -2.05
C VAL A 325 7.13 -5.67 -1.96
N PRO A 326 8.35 -6.21 -1.78
CA PRO A 326 8.53 -7.63 -1.53
C PRO A 326 7.76 -8.06 -0.27
N ALA A 327 7.14 -9.24 -0.28
CA ALA A 327 6.36 -9.71 0.86
C ALA A 327 7.19 -9.78 2.16
N TYR A 328 8.47 -10.14 2.07
CA TYR A 328 9.38 -10.16 3.22
C TYR A 328 9.64 -8.76 3.80
N SER A 329 9.60 -7.71 2.95
CA SER A 329 9.78 -6.33 3.36
C SER A 329 8.49 -5.74 3.95
N ALA A 330 7.34 -6.30 3.58
CA ALA A 330 6.03 -5.87 4.07
C ALA A 330 5.76 -6.20 5.54
N LEU A 331 6.68 -6.92 6.21
CA LEU A 331 6.61 -7.20 7.65
C LEU A 331 7.66 -6.40 8.42
N PRO A 332 7.27 -5.76 9.54
CA PRO A 332 8.21 -5.05 10.38
C PRO A 332 9.16 -6.04 11.08
N ILE A 333 10.46 -5.86 10.86
CA ILE A 333 11.53 -6.66 11.48
C ILE A 333 11.55 -6.52 13.01
N ASP A 334 11.04 -5.40 13.52
CA ASP A 334 11.02 -5.08 14.96
C ASP A 334 9.93 -5.87 15.73
N GLY A 335 9.08 -6.64 15.03
CA GLY A 335 7.83 -7.15 15.61
C GLY A 335 7.32 -8.52 15.18
N GLU A 336 8.17 -9.37 14.60
CA GLU A 336 7.74 -10.67 14.05
C GLU A 336 6.95 -11.57 15.03
N SER A 337 7.15 -11.43 16.35
CA SER A 337 6.49 -12.27 17.37
C SER A 337 5.09 -11.83 17.78
N PHE A 338 4.69 -10.56 17.59
CA PHE A 338 3.39 -10.03 18.00
C PHE A 338 2.61 -9.38 16.84
N VAL A 339 3.23 -9.21 15.67
CA VAL A 339 2.56 -8.69 14.48
C VAL A 339 1.78 -9.81 13.83
N ARG A 340 0.46 -9.61 13.76
CA ARG A 340 -0.39 -10.47 12.94
C ARG A 340 -0.19 -10.11 11.48
N ARG A 341 0.09 -11.13 10.66
CA ARG A 341 0.25 -10.99 9.21
C ARG A 341 -0.97 -11.57 8.50
N ASP A 342 -1.52 -10.82 7.56
CA ASP A 342 -2.62 -11.24 6.70
C ASP A 342 -2.17 -11.01 5.23
N TYR A 343 -2.30 -12.02 4.37
CA TYR A 343 -1.91 -11.93 2.95
C TYR A 343 -3.13 -11.56 2.11
N LEU A 344 -2.95 -10.66 1.13
CA LEU A 344 -3.99 -10.16 0.24
C LEU A 344 -3.63 -10.43 -1.22
N PRO A 345 -4.56 -10.92 -2.05
CA PRO A 345 -4.34 -11.17 -3.47
C PRO A 345 -4.51 -9.89 -4.31
N ALA A 346 -3.90 -8.78 -3.87
CA ALA A 346 -4.04 -7.46 -4.47
C ALA A 346 -2.68 -6.77 -4.67
N GLY A 347 -2.58 -6.03 -5.78
CA GLY A 347 -1.42 -5.18 -6.05
C GLY A 347 -1.32 -4.01 -5.08
N HIS A 348 -0.12 -3.44 -4.95
CA HIS A 348 0.26 -2.47 -3.91
C HIS A 348 -0.79 -1.38 -3.68
N THR A 349 -1.26 -0.76 -4.77
CA THR A 349 -2.16 0.40 -4.71
C THR A 349 -3.62 0.04 -4.45
N CYS A 350 -4.00 -1.22 -4.69
CA CYS A 350 -5.35 -1.74 -4.49
C CYS A 350 -5.58 -2.20 -3.04
N LEU A 351 -4.51 -2.38 -2.25
CA LEU A 351 -4.62 -2.77 -0.84
C LEU A 351 -5.54 -1.86 -0.01
N VAL A 352 -5.69 -0.59 -0.41
CA VAL A 352 -6.57 0.39 0.26
C VAL A 352 -8.07 0.20 -0.01
N VAL A 353 -8.45 -0.61 -1.01
CA VAL A 353 -9.85 -0.91 -1.35
C VAL A 353 -10.26 -2.36 -1.10
N GLU A 354 -9.32 -3.21 -0.69
CA GLU A 354 -9.60 -4.60 -0.35
C GLU A 354 -10.57 -4.73 0.83
N ARG A 355 -11.37 -5.80 0.80
CA ARG A 355 -12.43 -6.03 1.79
C ARG A 355 -11.87 -6.49 3.13
N GLU A 356 -10.76 -7.20 3.13
CA GLU A 356 -10.15 -7.84 4.28
C GLU A 356 -9.59 -6.80 5.28
N PRO A 357 -8.81 -5.77 4.87
CA PRO A 357 -8.46 -4.67 5.75
C PRO A 357 -9.68 -4.01 6.39
N LEU A 358 -10.72 -3.68 5.61
CA LEU A 358 -11.93 -3.07 6.14
C LEU A 358 -12.69 -3.99 7.10
N SER A 359 -12.70 -5.29 6.84
CA SER A 359 -13.34 -6.29 7.71
C SER A 359 -12.59 -6.46 9.04
N ALA A 360 -11.25 -6.47 8.98
CA ALA A 360 -10.41 -6.49 10.17
C ALA A 360 -10.55 -5.18 10.98
N PHE A 361 -10.62 -4.04 10.29
CA PHE A 361 -10.91 -2.75 10.91
C PHE A 361 -12.29 -2.74 11.60
N ALA A 362 -13.35 -3.21 10.93
CA ALA A 362 -14.68 -3.34 11.53
C ALA A 362 -14.68 -4.29 12.74
N HIS A 363 -13.87 -5.34 12.72
CA HIS A 363 -13.67 -6.20 13.88
C HIS A 363 -12.95 -5.45 15.02
N LEU A 364 -11.90 -4.66 14.76
CA LEU A 364 -11.24 -3.85 15.77
C LEU A 364 -12.19 -2.81 16.41
N ILE A 365 -13.04 -2.17 15.61
CA ILE A 365 -14.06 -1.24 16.12
C ILE A 365 -15.07 -1.98 17.01
N ARG A 366 -15.52 -3.19 16.63
CA ARG A 366 -16.37 -4.03 17.50
C ARG A 366 -15.68 -4.41 18.81
N LEU A 367 -14.41 -4.81 18.78
CA LEU A 367 -13.62 -5.09 19.98
C LEU A 367 -13.39 -3.86 20.87
N ALA A 368 -13.25 -2.67 20.25
CA ALA A 368 -13.21 -1.41 20.97
C ALA A 368 -14.51 -1.20 21.76
N HIS A 369 -15.65 -1.50 21.12
CA HIS A 369 -16.99 -1.39 21.68
C HIS A 369 -17.39 -2.55 22.61
N CYS A 370 -16.67 -3.68 22.67
CA CYS A 370 -17.04 -4.85 23.49
C CYS A 370 -15.86 -5.39 24.31
N ALA A 371 -15.81 -5.05 25.61
CA ALA A 371 -14.79 -5.53 26.54
C ALA A 371 -14.78 -7.07 26.70
N GLU A 372 -15.94 -7.72 26.62
CA GLU A 372 -16.10 -9.19 26.76
C GLU A 372 -15.58 -9.99 25.56
N GLU A 373 -15.52 -9.41 24.36
CA GLU A 373 -15.03 -10.09 23.15
C GLU A 373 -13.49 -10.11 23.04
N ARG A 374 -12.81 -9.19 23.74
CA ARG A 374 -11.33 -9.12 23.77
C ARG A 374 -10.70 -10.42 24.27
N HIS A 375 -11.36 -11.11 25.21
CA HIS A 375 -10.85 -12.32 25.84
C HIS A 375 -11.03 -13.59 24.98
N ARG A 376 -11.93 -13.60 23.99
CA ARG A 376 -12.16 -14.75 23.08
C ARG A 376 -11.37 -14.66 21.78
N ALA A 377 -11.04 -13.44 21.32
CA ALA A 377 -10.33 -13.22 20.06
C ALA A 377 -8.85 -13.64 20.11
N GLU A 378 -8.24 -13.70 21.30
CA GLU A 378 -6.86 -14.15 21.51
C GLU A 378 -6.68 -15.66 21.33
N GLU A 379 -7.77 -16.46 21.37
CA GLU A 379 -7.70 -17.94 21.29
C GLU A 379 -8.06 -18.54 19.91
N GLN A 380 -8.57 -17.76 18.93
CA GLN A 380 -9.04 -18.31 17.65
C GLN A 380 -8.49 -17.59 16.40
N HIS A 381 -7.31 -18.00 15.92
CA HIS A 381 -7.08 -18.39 14.51
C HIS A 381 -5.60 -18.68 14.24
N ARG A 382 -5.27 -19.96 14.03
CA ARG A 382 -4.05 -20.41 13.35
C ARG A 382 -4.49 -21.03 12.01
N ALA A 383 -4.88 -20.19 11.06
CA ALA A 383 -5.18 -20.65 9.70
C ALA A 383 -3.89 -20.70 8.88
N GLY A 384 -3.61 -21.85 8.26
CA GLY A 384 -2.58 -21.97 7.24
C GLY A 384 -2.91 -21.11 6.00
N ARG A 385 -1.93 -20.96 5.10
CA ARG A 385 -2.07 -20.19 3.84
C ARG A 385 -3.28 -20.71 3.04
N VAL A 386 -4.21 -19.80 2.70
CA VAL A 386 -5.35 -20.07 1.79
C VAL A 386 -4.83 -19.98 0.34
N PRO A 387 -5.33 -20.79 -0.61
CA PRO A 387 -4.99 -20.66 -2.02
C PRO A 387 -5.34 -19.29 -2.61
N MET A 388 -4.49 -18.74 -3.47
CA MET A 388 -4.62 -17.44 -4.11
C MET A 388 -4.25 -17.54 -5.61
N ILE A 389 -4.81 -16.65 -6.43
CA ILE A 389 -4.39 -16.43 -7.82
C ILE A 389 -3.45 -15.22 -7.84
N GLY A 390 -2.22 -15.38 -8.32
CA GLY A 390 -1.32 -14.28 -8.64
C GLY A 390 -1.43 -13.90 -10.13
N LEU A 391 -1.31 -12.63 -10.46
CA LEU A 391 -1.30 -12.12 -11.84
C LEU A 391 0.07 -11.54 -12.22
N ASP A 392 0.48 -11.80 -13.46
CA ASP A 392 1.54 -11.11 -14.17
C ASP A 392 0.87 -10.27 -15.27
N LEU A 393 0.91 -8.96 -15.09
CA LEU A 393 0.26 -7.95 -15.92
C LEU A 393 1.11 -6.68 -15.87
N ASP A 394 1.40 -6.08 -17.03
CA ASP A 394 2.11 -4.81 -17.11
C ASP A 394 1.14 -3.62 -16.91
N ASP A 395 1.66 -2.50 -16.45
CA ASP A 395 0.86 -1.32 -16.12
C ASP A 395 0.17 -0.68 -17.34
N ALA A 396 0.80 -0.79 -18.53
CA ALA A 396 0.28 -0.23 -19.78
C ALA A 396 0.78 -0.95 -21.03
N TYR A 397 -0.03 -0.94 -22.07
CA TYR A 397 0.25 -1.55 -23.37
C TYR A 397 0.03 -0.55 -24.51
N LEU A 398 0.76 -0.70 -25.61
CA LEU A 398 0.48 0.08 -26.81
C LEU A 398 -0.74 -0.48 -27.54
N ALA A 399 -1.52 0.40 -28.16
CA ALA A 399 -2.62 -0.01 -29.02
C ALA A 399 -2.10 -0.89 -30.16
N GLY A 400 -2.61 -2.12 -30.24
CA GLY A 400 -2.15 -3.13 -31.20
C GLY A 400 -1.15 -4.13 -30.61
N GLU A 401 -0.52 -3.83 -29.49
CA GLU A 401 0.29 -4.80 -28.74
C GLU A 401 -0.62 -5.81 -28.02
N PRO A 402 -0.29 -7.11 -28.04
CA PRO A 402 -1.00 -8.10 -27.25
C PRO A 402 -0.79 -7.86 -25.74
N VAL A 403 -1.88 -7.72 -24.99
CA VAL A 403 -1.85 -7.72 -23.53
C VAL A 403 -1.63 -9.15 -23.04
N ALA A 404 -0.42 -9.43 -22.57
CA ALA A 404 -0.06 -10.74 -22.04
C ALA A 404 -0.57 -10.90 -20.60
N LEU A 405 -1.60 -11.73 -20.42
CA LEU A 405 -2.08 -12.13 -19.11
C LEU A 405 -1.36 -13.41 -18.69
N ARG A 406 -0.75 -13.44 -17.51
CA ARG A 406 -0.37 -14.71 -16.88
C ARG A 406 -0.92 -14.79 -15.46
N ALA A 407 -1.29 -16.00 -15.04
CA ALA A 407 -1.79 -16.27 -13.71
C ALA A 407 -1.20 -17.55 -13.13
N GLU A 408 -0.98 -17.56 -11.82
CA GLU A 408 -0.41 -18.69 -11.06
C GLU A 408 -1.22 -18.96 -9.79
N LEU A 409 -1.22 -20.21 -9.31
CA LEU A 409 -1.85 -20.60 -8.05
C LEU A 409 -0.81 -20.84 -6.96
N ASP A 410 -0.97 -20.16 -5.83
CA ASP A 410 -0.11 -20.30 -4.65
C ASP A 410 -0.98 -20.58 -3.39
N PRO A 411 -0.60 -21.48 -2.46
CA PRO A 411 0.57 -22.36 -2.43
C PRO A 411 0.28 -23.78 -2.95
N LEU A 412 -0.79 -23.98 -3.72
CA LEU A 412 -1.32 -25.33 -4.00
C LEU A 412 -0.34 -26.27 -4.74
N GLY A 413 0.71 -25.76 -5.38
CA GLY A 413 1.78 -26.54 -6.01
C GLY A 413 1.35 -27.41 -7.20
N SER A 414 0.07 -27.76 -7.31
CA SER A 414 -0.54 -28.54 -8.38
C SER A 414 -2.00 -28.09 -8.58
N ARG A 415 -2.44 -28.08 -9.83
CA ARG A 415 -3.80 -27.70 -10.24
C ARG A 415 -4.82 -28.72 -9.67
N PRO A 416 -5.84 -28.28 -8.90
CA PRO A 416 -6.97 -29.13 -8.57
C PRO A 416 -7.65 -29.66 -9.84
N ALA A 417 -7.95 -30.96 -9.90
CA ALA A 417 -8.53 -31.57 -11.10
C ALA A 417 -9.87 -30.89 -11.47
N GLY A 418 -9.98 -30.43 -12.72
CA GLY A 418 -11.17 -29.73 -13.23
C GLY A 418 -11.20 -28.21 -13.03
N MET A 419 -10.22 -27.64 -12.32
CA MET A 419 -10.12 -26.19 -12.15
C MET A 419 -9.62 -25.51 -13.42
N THR A 420 -10.29 -24.42 -13.81
CA THR A 420 -9.84 -23.50 -14.87
C THR A 420 -9.81 -22.07 -14.35
N LEU A 421 -9.08 -21.18 -15.04
CA LEU A 421 -9.11 -19.74 -14.76
C LEU A 421 -9.80 -19.02 -15.91
N ALA A 422 -10.75 -18.16 -15.57
CA ALA A 422 -11.43 -17.28 -16.50
C ALA A 422 -11.07 -15.82 -16.21
N TYR A 423 -10.93 -15.02 -17.25
CA TYR A 423 -10.75 -13.58 -17.14
C TYR A 423 -12.00 -12.82 -17.60
N GLU A 424 -12.19 -11.65 -17.01
CA GLU A 424 -13.11 -10.61 -17.46
C GLU A 424 -12.36 -9.29 -17.54
N VAL A 425 -12.53 -8.58 -18.63
CA VAL A 425 -11.86 -7.32 -18.95
C VAL A 425 -12.93 -6.30 -19.27
N THR A 426 -12.98 -5.20 -18.53
CA THR A 426 -13.98 -4.15 -18.67
C THR A 426 -13.30 -2.80 -18.83
N GLY A 427 -13.58 -2.10 -19.93
CA GLY A 427 -13.23 -0.70 -20.14
C GLY A 427 -14.46 0.11 -20.51
N ASP A 428 -14.28 1.41 -20.75
CA ASP A 428 -15.38 2.37 -20.94
C ASP A 428 -16.45 1.92 -21.94
N THR A 429 -16.03 1.30 -23.05
CA THR A 429 -16.92 0.79 -24.10
C THR A 429 -16.65 -0.68 -24.46
N THR A 430 -15.83 -1.37 -23.68
CA THR A 430 -15.31 -2.69 -24.04
C THR A 430 -15.55 -3.66 -22.91
N TYR A 431 -16.18 -4.81 -23.21
CA TYR A 431 -16.26 -5.94 -22.29
C TYR A 431 -15.78 -7.19 -23.02
N ARG A 432 -14.86 -7.92 -22.40
CA ARG A 432 -14.36 -9.21 -22.90
C ARG A 432 -14.28 -10.22 -21.77
N ARG A 433 -14.55 -11.47 -22.10
CA ARG A 433 -14.35 -12.61 -21.20
C ARG A 433 -13.74 -13.77 -21.95
N GLY A 434 -12.97 -14.58 -21.25
CA GLY A 434 -12.37 -15.77 -21.82
C GLY A 434 -11.73 -16.65 -20.76
N SER A 435 -11.08 -17.71 -21.21
CA SER A 435 -10.36 -18.65 -20.34
C SER A 435 -8.86 -18.50 -20.57
N LEU A 436 -8.07 -18.72 -19.52
CA LEU A 436 -6.62 -18.79 -19.63
C LEU A 436 -6.20 -20.23 -19.96
N ALA A 437 -5.30 -20.38 -20.91
CA ALA A 437 -4.71 -21.67 -21.28
C ALA A 437 -3.63 -22.06 -20.26
N TYR A 438 -3.64 -23.30 -19.80
CA TYR A 438 -2.64 -23.79 -18.85
C TYR A 438 -1.50 -24.51 -19.57
N GLY A 439 -0.26 -24.06 -19.33
CA GLY A 439 0.97 -24.67 -19.86
C GLY A 439 2.15 -24.34 -18.96
N ASP A 440 3.10 -25.27 -18.81
CA ASP A 440 4.34 -25.09 -18.04
C ASP A 440 4.15 -24.58 -16.59
N GLY A 441 3.03 -24.93 -15.95
CA GLY A 441 2.72 -24.52 -14.57
C GLY A 441 2.02 -23.16 -14.45
N VAL A 442 1.76 -22.47 -15.56
CA VAL A 442 1.22 -21.11 -15.61
C VAL A 442 -0.03 -21.06 -16.49
N TRP A 443 -1.02 -20.26 -16.09
CA TRP A 443 -2.16 -19.91 -16.94
C TRP A 443 -1.82 -18.68 -17.76
N SER A 444 -2.12 -18.68 -19.05
CA SER A 444 -1.84 -17.52 -19.91
C SER A 444 -2.93 -17.25 -20.93
N ALA A 445 -3.07 -15.98 -21.30
CA ALA A 445 -3.89 -15.52 -22.41
C ALA A 445 -3.25 -14.27 -23.02
N ALA A 446 -3.53 -14.00 -24.29
CA ALA A 446 -3.12 -12.76 -24.95
C ALA A 446 -4.38 -12.04 -25.44
N LEU A 447 -4.63 -10.82 -24.94
CA LEU A 447 -5.73 -9.99 -25.42
C LEU A 447 -5.21 -9.08 -26.53
N THR A 448 -5.77 -9.19 -27.73
CA THR A 448 -5.37 -8.36 -28.87
C THR A 448 -6.46 -7.40 -29.30
N GLY A 449 -6.09 -6.25 -29.87
CA GLY A 449 -7.06 -5.30 -30.44
C GLY A 449 -7.97 -4.65 -29.40
N LEU A 450 -7.46 -4.37 -28.20
CA LEU A 450 -8.12 -3.47 -27.27
C LEU A 450 -7.89 -2.03 -27.75
N PRO A 451 -8.94 -1.19 -27.90
CA PRO A 451 -8.74 0.21 -28.23
C PRO A 451 -8.04 0.96 -27.09
N PRO A 452 -7.45 2.14 -27.36
CA PRO A 452 -6.93 2.99 -26.30
C PRO A 452 -7.99 3.28 -25.23
N GLY A 453 -7.64 3.10 -23.97
CA GLY A 453 -8.56 3.23 -22.85
C GLY A 453 -8.08 2.45 -21.63
N ARG A 454 -8.83 2.60 -20.54
CA ARG A 454 -8.57 1.88 -19.29
C ARG A 454 -9.36 0.59 -19.23
N TYR A 455 -8.75 -0.44 -18.65
CA TYR A 455 -9.35 -1.76 -18.50
C TYR A 455 -9.16 -2.30 -17.09
N ASP A 456 -10.27 -2.59 -16.40
CA ASP A 456 -10.28 -3.42 -15.18
C ASP A 456 -10.28 -4.90 -15.60
N LEU A 457 -9.37 -5.68 -15.04
CA LEU A 457 -9.21 -7.11 -15.24
C LEU A 457 -9.58 -7.86 -13.95
N THR A 458 -10.45 -8.85 -14.05
CA THR A 458 -10.71 -9.82 -12.99
C THR A 458 -10.38 -11.20 -13.50
N VAL A 459 -9.59 -11.97 -12.74
CA VAL A 459 -9.36 -13.40 -12.99
C VAL A 459 -9.94 -14.21 -11.84
N ARG A 460 -10.71 -15.24 -12.17
CA ARG A 460 -11.39 -16.10 -11.20
C ARG A 460 -11.19 -17.58 -11.54
N ALA A 461 -11.23 -18.41 -10.50
CA ALA A 461 -11.33 -19.84 -10.63
C ALA A 461 -12.74 -20.27 -11.02
N GLU A 462 -12.84 -21.24 -11.92
CA GLU A 462 -14.08 -21.92 -12.28
C GLU A 462 -13.97 -23.44 -12.00
N PRO A 463 -15.05 -24.10 -11.53
CA PRO A 463 -16.39 -23.54 -11.31
C PRO A 463 -16.50 -22.60 -10.09
N ALA A 464 -17.20 -21.47 -10.25
CA ALA A 464 -17.23 -20.39 -9.24
C ALA A 464 -17.98 -20.76 -7.95
N ASP A 465 -18.87 -21.75 -7.99
CA ASP A 465 -19.54 -22.35 -6.84
C ASP A 465 -18.60 -23.18 -5.96
N VAL A 466 -17.55 -23.76 -6.56
CA VAL A 466 -16.52 -24.53 -5.86
C VAL A 466 -15.43 -23.62 -5.31
N TYR A 467 -15.12 -22.52 -6.00
CA TYR A 467 -14.03 -21.60 -5.66
C TYR A 467 -14.48 -20.12 -5.57
N PRO A 468 -15.51 -19.78 -4.77
CA PRO A 468 -16.14 -18.45 -4.82
C PRO A 468 -15.21 -17.29 -4.44
N GLU A 469 -14.21 -17.56 -3.59
CA GLU A 469 -13.25 -16.57 -3.12
C GLU A 469 -11.90 -16.61 -3.85
N LEU A 470 -11.68 -17.55 -4.77
CA LEU A 470 -10.43 -17.67 -5.51
C LEU A 470 -10.49 -16.79 -6.76
N ARG A 471 -10.33 -15.48 -6.53
CA ARG A 471 -10.29 -14.45 -7.55
C ARG A 471 -9.23 -13.41 -7.22
N THR A 472 -8.81 -12.67 -8.23
CA THR A 472 -7.93 -11.51 -8.11
C THR A 472 -8.33 -10.49 -9.16
N SER A 473 -8.01 -9.22 -8.92
CA SER A 473 -8.34 -8.14 -9.84
C SER A 473 -7.20 -7.14 -9.90
N ASP A 474 -6.95 -6.64 -11.10
CA ASP A 474 -5.98 -5.58 -11.39
C ASP A 474 -6.56 -4.72 -12.53
N TRP A 475 -5.82 -3.72 -12.99
CA TRP A 475 -6.21 -2.90 -14.13
C TRP A 475 -4.98 -2.46 -14.92
N PHE A 476 -5.15 -2.25 -16.22
CA PHE A 476 -4.11 -1.79 -17.15
C PHE A 476 -4.68 -0.74 -18.10
N ASP A 477 -3.80 0.09 -18.67
CA ASP A 477 -4.17 1.06 -19.71
C ASP A 477 -3.68 0.59 -21.08
N VAL A 478 -4.47 0.82 -22.13
CA VAL A 478 -4.03 0.73 -23.52
C VAL A 478 -3.92 2.14 -24.07
N VAL A 479 -2.78 2.48 -24.67
CA VAL A 479 -2.50 3.85 -25.12
C VAL A 479 -2.42 3.87 -26.64
N GLY A 480 -3.07 4.84 -27.29
CA GLY A 480 -3.01 5.00 -28.74
C GLY A 480 -1.66 5.54 -29.21
N GLU A 481 -1.34 5.38 -30.50
CA GLU A 481 -0.21 6.07 -31.10
C GLU A 481 -0.35 7.58 -30.91
N VAL A 482 0.63 8.21 -30.26
CA VAL A 482 0.73 9.67 -30.20
C VAL A 482 1.74 10.11 -31.24
N LEU A 483 1.28 11.03 -32.09
CA LEU A 483 1.99 11.72 -33.16
C LEU A 483 3.46 11.97 -32.85
N ASP A 484 4.30 11.58 -33.81
CA ASP A 484 5.71 11.92 -33.90
C ASP A 484 5.92 13.42 -33.61
N THR A 485 6.53 13.72 -32.46
CA THR A 485 6.90 15.09 -32.06
C THR A 485 8.35 15.44 -32.45
N SER A 486 8.97 14.66 -33.34
CA SER A 486 10.31 14.95 -33.90
C SER A 486 10.41 16.31 -34.62
N ALA A 487 9.29 17.02 -34.85
CA ALA A 487 9.27 18.31 -35.54
C ALA A 487 9.37 19.57 -34.64
N ARG A 488 9.67 19.47 -33.33
CA ARG A 488 9.74 20.67 -32.45
C ARG A 488 10.99 20.77 -31.57
N TYR A 489 12.16 20.79 -32.19
CA TYR A 489 13.33 21.45 -31.64
C TYR A 489 14.05 22.23 -32.75
N PRO A 490 13.80 23.55 -32.93
CA PRO A 490 14.83 24.39 -33.49
C PRO A 490 15.92 24.54 -32.42
N GLU A 491 17.15 24.17 -32.79
CA GLU A 491 18.37 24.34 -32.00
C GLU A 491 18.39 25.67 -31.24
N ARG A 492 18.65 25.62 -29.93
CA ARG A 492 19.39 26.63 -29.16
C ARG A 492 19.75 26.15 -27.78
#